data_AF-A0AAU7CBV7-F1
#
_entry.id   AF-A0AAU7CBV7-F1
#
_cell.length_a   1.000
_cell.length_b   1.000
_cell.length_c   1.000
_cell.angle_alpha   90.00
_cell.angle_beta   90.00
_cell.angle_gamma   90.00
#
_symmetry.space_group_name_H-M   'P 1'
#
loop_
_entity.id
_entity.type
_entity.pdbx_description
1 polymer ?
#
loop_
_entity_poly.entity_id
_entity_poly.type
_entity_poly.pdbx_seq_one_letter_code
_entity_poly.pdbx_strand_id
1 'polypeptide(L)'
;MSTRKPTTRNRALRPKAENLEDRQLLSAVVSGTDIDGDQWVLQLIGPGSLVVAKQNGADGNPAPLNSQTQIKSITIGGLNPQQSRLVGQVTQGTNGDGKVFFQQLDELPSKSQQLSGGNGPLSIAIPDFWLANTTPSGSTGTPDPVTISIPDGVNTLQFGGVDTTVGQVNPPPSTAQSDVAKVVLGLPQFGGTRIIIDKSISSSQEVPPSGTSTTPTTIQHAVEFDVSGRLNLFQANEILGDAATPPGQFVNQNADATGYGGTWVVSGTSGVAPFLADGRIQGGLTGQIGNVRIGGNATNLSTLVFDATGTGQAKISNFSVGGETTNVLVVAPNGARNLVFGRGMDTVDILAHVVNTLTANRGALNSNVYVDRTISKVTFGGDVVNTNVLSGYVQNFSNIINAVTGQSSVNVFSPTAQPTAPPLPQNAQNAGGMSVLVAGDVTNSVFAASVQPEFVSVNGGTVPRFGTSRNLVLPVGEIVAKVEGTIDNSVSTPDQPTTAFYANKVDLQKGPVIPPNVPEAPYTGKQTYSFVPGFHHPALAVAKGTAARINKHRIGARTPQGPGQF
;
A
#
# COMPACT_ATOMS: atom_id res chain seq x y z
N MET A 1 8.26 -73.37 47.84
CA MET A 1 7.52 -72.94 46.63
C MET A 1 6.89 -71.58 46.90
N SER A 2 7.40 -70.51 46.27
CA SER A 2 6.90 -69.14 46.41
C SER A 2 6.53 -68.65 45.02
N THR A 3 5.24 -68.48 44.75
CA THR A 3 4.68 -67.96 43.51
C THR A 3 4.63 -66.44 43.58
N ARG A 4 5.56 -65.76 42.88
CA ARG A 4 5.57 -64.30 42.73
C ARG A 4 4.33 -63.84 41.96
N LYS A 5 3.63 -62.84 42.50
CA LYS A 5 2.60 -62.06 41.79
C LYS A 5 3.21 -61.39 40.54
N PRO A 6 2.51 -61.37 39.39
CA PRO A 6 2.98 -60.67 38.21
C PRO A 6 2.87 -59.14 38.42
N THR A 7 3.99 -58.45 38.31
CA THR A 7 4.03 -56.98 38.22
C THR A 7 3.48 -56.53 36.88
N THR A 8 2.64 -55.50 36.90
CA THR A 8 2.15 -54.79 35.71
C THR A 8 3.33 -54.26 34.89
N ARG A 9 3.54 -54.83 33.70
CA ARG A 9 4.42 -54.22 32.69
C ARG A 9 3.84 -52.84 32.37
N ASN A 10 4.53 -51.78 32.74
CA ASN A 10 4.36 -50.48 32.11
C ASN A 10 4.65 -50.67 30.62
N ARG A 11 3.58 -50.88 29.84
CA ARG A 11 3.61 -50.68 28.40
C ARG A 11 4.05 -49.23 28.21
N ALA A 12 5.31 -49.04 27.85
CA ALA A 12 5.73 -47.80 27.23
C ALA A 12 4.72 -47.57 26.09
N LEU A 13 3.90 -46.53 26.24
CA LEU A 13 3.13 -45.95 25.17
C LEU A 13 4.11 -45.74 24.03
N ARG A 14 4.12 -46.66 23.05
CA ARG A 14 4.70 -46.36 21.76
C ARG A 14 3.90 -45.15 21.28
N PRO A 15 4.53 -44.00 20.97
CA PRO A 15 3.80 -42.94 20.31
C PRO A 15 3.19 -43.57 19.05
N LYS A 16 1.87 -43.48 18.94
CA LYS A 16 1.18 -43.80 17.69
C LYS A 16 1.87 -42.98 16.59
N ALA A 17 2.07 -43.56 15.41
CA ALA A 17 2.58 -42.82 14.24
C ALA A 17 1.72 -41.58 13.90
N GLU A 18 0.50 -41.56 14.43
CA GLU A 18 -0.51 -40.51 14.39
C GLU A 18 -0.11 -39.25 15.20
N ASN A 19 0.79 -39.36 16.18
CA ASN A 19 1.30 -38.20 16.96
C ASN A 19 2.58 -37.59 16.36
N LEU A 20 2.83 -37.80 15.05
CA LEU A 20 3.78 -37.02 14.25
C LEU A 20 3.11 -35.82 13.57
N GLU A 21 1.93 -35.41 14.06
CA GLU A 21 1.26 -34.19 13.62
C GLU A 21 2.11 -32.95 13.93
N ASP A 22 2.15 -32.05 12.95
CA ASP A 22 2.81 -30.74 12.89
C ASP A 22 4.31 -30.66 12.59
N ARG A 23 4.92 -31.69 11.99
CA ARG A 23 6.12 -31.45 11.16
C ARG A 23 5.68 -30.76 9.88
N GLN A 24 5.70 -29.42 9.86
CA GLN A 24 5.57 -28.65 8.61
C GLN A 24 6.61 -29.19 7.62
N LEU A 25 6.13 -29.85 6.57
CA LEU A 25 6.97 -30.47 5.55
C LEU A 25 7.68 -29.35 4.79
N LEU A 26 9.00 -29.27 4.91
CA LEU A 26 9.81 -28.45 4.01
C LEU A 26 9.72 -29.06 2.61
N SER A 27 9.11 -28.35 1.67
CA SER A 27 8.91 -28.88 0.32
C SER A 27 10.09 -28.58 -0.59
N ALA A 28 10.68 -27.39 -0.49
CA ALA A 28 11.81 -27.00 -1.33
C ALA A 28 12.72 -25.97 -0.65
N VAL A 29 14.01 -26.03 -0.98
CA VAL A 29 15.01 -25.01 -0.66
C VAL A 29 15.83 -24.72 -1.90
N VAL A 30 15.95 -23.45 -2.25
CA VAL A 30 16.74 -22.98 -3.39
C VAL A 30 17.65 -21.87 -2.91
N SER A 31 18.91 -21.85 -3.35
CA SER A 31 19.87 -20.83 -2.96
C SER A 31 20.71 -20.39 -4.15
N GLY A 32 21.21 -19.16 -4.10
CA GLY A 32 22.08 -18.60 -5.12
C GLY A 32 22.89 -17.40 -4.65
N THR A 33 23.51 -16.71 -5.61
CA THR A 33 24.38 -15.55 -5.36
C THR A 33 24.02 -14.42 -6.29
N ASP A 34 23.67 -13.23 -5.82
CA ASP A 34 23.31 -12.09 -6.66
C ASP A 34 24.54 -11.48 -7.39
N ILE A 35 24.29 -10.54 -8.31
CA ILE A 35 25.31 -9.91 -9.15
C ILE A 35 26.44 -9.23 -8.37
N ASP A 36 26.14 -8.71 -7.18
CA ASP A 36 27.09 -8.02 -6.31
C ASP A 36 27.74 -8.93 -5.24
N GLY A 37 27.40 -10.23 -5.27
CA GLY A 37 27.94 -11.25 -4.38
C GLY A 37 27.09 -11.57 -3.16
N ASP A 38 25.92 -10.95 -3.00
CA ASP A 38 24.97 -11.31 -1.94
C ASP A 38 24.49 -12.76 -2.06
N GLN A 39 24.48 -13.50 -0.97
CA GLN A 39 23.97 -14.88 -0.96
C GLN A 39 22.51 -14.89 -0.55
N TRP A 40 21.69 -15.68 -1.23
CA TRP A 40 20.27 -15.75 -0.92
C TRP A 40 19.76 -17.18 -0.84
N VAL A 41 18.72 -17.36 -0.03
CA VAL A 41 18.03 -18.63 0.19
C VAL A 41 16.53 -18.39 0.17
N LEU A 42 15.81 -19.20 -0.58
CA LEU A 42 14.35 -19.28 -0.61
C LEU A 42 13.90 -20.66 -0.14
N GLN A 43 12.92 -20.71 0.75
CA GLN A 43 12.39 -21.93 1.34
C GLN A 43 10.87 -21.95 1.21
N LEU A 44 10.33 -23.03 0.64
CA LEU A 44 8.89 -23.29 0.62
C LEU A 44 8.56 -24.31 1.72
N ILE A 45 7.84 -23.84 2.73
CA ILE A 45 7.35 -24.63 3.86
C ILE A 45 5.88 -24.99 3.60
N GLY A 46 5.49 -26.24 3.84
CA GLY A 46 4.17 -26.76 3.51
C GLY A 46 4.09 -27.30 2.08
N PRO A 47 2.91 -27.79 1.64
CA PRO A 47 2.72 -28.34 0.29
C PRO A 47 3.07 -27.34 -0.82
N GLY A 48 3.63 -27.84 -1.91
CA GLY A 48 3.80 -27.08 -3.15
C GLY A 48 5.16 -27.26 -3.81
N SER A 49 5.41 -26.53 -4.89
CA SER A 49 6.66 -26.49 -5.62
C SER A 49 7.25 -25.08 -5.60
N LEU A 50 8.58 -25.00 -5.69
CA LEU A 50 9.34 -23.76 -5.84
C LEU A 50 10.35 -23.96 -6.96
N VAL A 51 10.35 -23.05 -7.93
CA VAL A 51 11.34 -22.98 -9.00
C VAL A 51 11.87 -21.56 -9.03
N VAL A 52 13.19 -21.41 -9.15
CA VAL A 52 13.82 -20.10 -9.33
C VAL A 52 14.65 -20.18 -10.60
N ALA A 53 14.45 -19.23 -11.50
CA ALA A 53 15.24 -19.08 -12.70
C ALA A 53 16.02 -17.77 -12.62
N LYS A 54 17.32 -17.86 -12.92
CA LYS A 54 18.15 -16.68 -13.14
C LYS A 54 17.97 -16.17 -14.55
N GLN A 55 18.43 -14.95 -14.75
CA GLN A 55 18.61 -14.44 -16.09
C GLN A 55 19.56 -15.29 -16.90
N ASN A 56 19.48 -15.19 -18.21
CA ASN A 56 20.48 -15.79 -19.06
C ASN A 56 21.84 -15.10 -18.83
N GLY A 57 22.92 -15.86 -18.97
CA GLY A 57 24.27 -15.32 -18.99
C GLY A 57 24.50 -14.45 -20.22
N ALA A 58 25.68 -13.82 -20.29
CA ALA A 58 26.10 -13.06 -21.46
C ALA A 58 26.19 -13.91 -22.75
N ASP A 59 26.26 -15.23 -22.61
CA ASP A 59 26.23 -16.21 -23.69
C ASP A 59 24.81 -16.56 -24.18
N GLY A 60 23.77 -15.98 -23.56
CA GLY A 60 22.36 -16.23 -23.88
C GLY A 60 21.81 -17.53 -23.30
N ASN A 61 22.59 -18.32 -22.56
CA ASN A 61 22.14 -19.56 -21.94
C ASN A 61 21.60 -19.33 -20.52
N PRO A 62 20.70 -20.19 -20.00
CA PRO A 62 20.22 -20.07 -18.62
C PRO A 62 21.38 -20.07 -17.63
N ALA A 63 21.50 -19.01 -16.83
CA ALA A 63 22.61 -18.92 -15.89
C ALA A 63 22.37 -19.85 -14.68
N PRO A 64 23.40 -20.54 -14.18
CA PRO A 64 23.31 -21.31 -12.95
C PRO A 64 22.91 -20.43 -11.74
N LEU A 65 22.26 -21.01 -10.73
CA LEU A 65 21.82 -20.27 -9.54
C LEU A 65 22.96 -19.60 -8.75
N ASN A 66 24.16 -20.16 -8.81
CA ASN A 66 25.37 -19.65 -8.17
C ASN A 66 26.15 -18.65 -9.06
N SER A 67 25.66 -18.32 -10.25
CA SER A 67 26.27 -17.29 -11.10
C SER A 67 25.86 -15.88 -10.64
N GLN A 68 26.71 -14.89 -10.93
CA GLN A 68 26.49 -13.47 -10.61
C GLN A 68 25.54 -12.79 -11.61
N THR A 69 24.32 -13.30 -11.70
CA THR A 69 23.22 -12.66 -12.45
C THR A 69 22.02 -12.45 -11.53
N GLN A 70 21.10 -11.57 -11.90
CA GLN A 70 19.90 -11.34 -11.10
C GLN A 70 18.87 -12.48 -11.26
N ILE A 71 17.81 -12.47 -10.46
CA ILE A 71 16.73 -13.45 -10.57
C ILE A 71 15.77 -13.01 -11.66
N LYS A 72 15.52 -13.87 -12.64
CA LYS A 72 14.49 -13.63 -13.65
C LYS A 72 13.11 -13.90 -13.05
N SER A 73 12.90 -15.11 -12.53
CA SER A 73 11.59 -15.51 -12.02
C SER A 73 11.67 -16.41 -10.80
N ILE A 74 10.66 -16.28 -9.95
CA ILE A 74 10.35 -17.16 -8.83
C ILE A 74 8.95 -17.71 -9.10
N THR A 75 8.83 -19.03 -9.26
CA THR A 75 7.55 -19.67 -9.53
C THR A 75 7.19 -20.61 -8.39
N ILE A 76 5.98 -20.43 -7.86
CA ILE A 76 5.40 -21.29 -6.81
C ILE A 76 4.13 -21.96 -7.31
N GLY A 77 3.77 -23.13 -6.78
CA GLY A 77 2.55 -23.82 -7.20
C GLY A 77 2.14 -24.97 -6.30
N GLY A 78 0.92 -25.49 -6.47
CA GLY A 78 0.40 -26.61 -5.67
C GLY A 78 0.28 -26.29 -4.17
N LEU A 79 -0.09 -25.04 -3.87
CA LEU A 79 -0.06 -24.47 -2.54
C LEU A 79 -1.30 -24.86 -1.73
N ASN A 80 -1.18 -24.71 -0.41
CA ASN A 80 -2.26 -24.85 0.54
C ASN A 80 -2.40 -23.55 1.35
N PRO A 81 -3.56 -22.90 1.34
CA PRO A 81 -3.80 -21.59 1.98
C PRO A 81 -3.67 -21.57 3.50
N GLN A 82 -3.60 -22.73 4.16
CA GLN A 82 -3.40 -22.82 5.60
C GLN A 82 -1.96 -23.20 6.00
N GLN A 83 -1.19 -23.75 5.06
CA GLN A 83 0.08 -24.41 5.38
C GLN A 83 1.26 -23.87 4.60
N SER A 84 1.05 -23.44 3.36
CA SER A 84 2.14 -23.08 2.45
C SER A 84 2.67 -21.68 2.73
N ARG A 85 4.00 -21.57 2.88
CA ARG A 85 4.71 -20.33 3.17
C ARG A 85 6.01 -20.27 2.39
N LEU A 86 6.23 -19.17 1.66
CA LEU A 86 7.53 -18.87 1.05
C LEU A 86 8.32 -17.95 1.98
N VAL A 87 9.55 -18.34 2.32
CA VAL A 87 10.45 -17.57 3.19
C VAL A 87 11.76 -17.32 2.47
N GLY A 88 12.24 -16.08 2.47
CA GLY A 88 13.51 -15.67 1.89
C GLY A 88 14.45 -15.07 2.90
N GLN A 89 15.75 -15.31 2.71
CA GLN A 89 16.82 -14.69 3.47
C GLN A 89 17.94 -14.27 2.53
N VAL A 90 18.52 -13.11 2.79
CA VAL A 90 19.71 -12.59 2.11
C VAL A 90 20.82 -12.42 3.13
N THR A 91 22.01 -12.88 2.78
CA THR A 91 23.26 -12.66 3.51
C THR A 91 24.12 -11.76 2.65
N GLN A 92 24.30 -10.53 3.14
CA GLN A 92 25.11 -9.53 2.46
C GLN A 92 26.54 -10.03 2.23
N GLY A 93 26.99 -9.98 0.98
CA GLY A 93 28.35 -10.25 0.56
C GLY A 93 29.27 -9.08 0.87
N THR A 94 30.58 -9.24 0.65
CA THR A 94 31.58 -8.21 0.99
C THR A 94 31.33 -6.86 0.30
N ASN A 95 30.78 -6.89 -0.92
CA ASN A 95 30.53 -5.72 -1.75
C ASN A 95 29.04 -5.49 -2.05
N GLY A 96 28.15 -6.35 -1.53
CA GLY A 96 26.74 -6.28 -1.89
C GLY A 96 25.96 -5.33 -1.00
N ASP A 97 24.75 -4.98 -1.43
CA ASP A 97 23.90 -4.00 -0.77
C ASP A 97 22.87 -4.61 0.20
N GLY A 98 22.88 -5.94 0.33
CA GLY A 98 21.94 -6.70 1.13
C GLY A 98 20.59 -6.92 0.44
N LYS A 99 20.47 -6.61 -0.85
CA LYS A 99 19.25 -6.74 -1.65
C LYS A 99 19.43 -7.75 -2.76
N VAL A 100 18.34 -8.41 -3.13
CA VAL A 100 18.31 -9.30 -4.29
C VAL A 100 17.18 -8.91 -5.20
N PHE A 101 17.49 -8.57 -6.44
CA PHE A 101 16.49 -8.17 -7.42
C PHE A 101 15.90 -9.37 -8.15
N PHE A 102 14.58 -9.36 -8.30
CA PHE A 102 13.84 -10.30 -9.12
C PHE A 102 12.83 -9.59 -10.01
N GLN A 103 12.56 -10.15 -11.19
CA GLN A 103 11.63 -9.55 -12.14
C GLN A 103 10.22 -10.12 -12.05
N GLN A 104 10.09 -11.42 -11.77
CA GLN A 104 8.79 -12.09 -11.70
C GLN A 104 8.66 -12.96 -10.45
N LEU A 105 7.50 -12.88 -9.77
CA LEU A 105 7.04 -13.89 -8.84
C LEU A 105 5.65 -14.34 -9.26
N ASP A 106 5.54 -15.57 -9.74
CA ASP A 106 4.28 -16.09 -10.26
C ASP A 106 3.83 -17.32 -9.47
N GLU A 107 2.55 -17.32 -9.12
CA GLU A 107 1.87 -18.53 -8.68
C GLU A 107 1.24 -19.25 -9.89
N LEU A 108 1.55 -20.54 -10.02
CA LEU A 108 0.84 -21.45 -10.91
C LEU A 108 -0.58 -21.66 -10.35
N PRO A 109 -1.64 -21.34 -11.12
CA PRO A 109 -3.02 -21.42 -10.64
C PRO A 109 -3.37 -22.81 -10.13
N SER A 110 -3.90 -22.88 -8.92
CA SER A 110 -4.28 -24.14 -8.29
C SER A 110 -5.73 -24.49 -8.66
N LYS A 111 -5.92 -25.58 -9.42
CA LYS A 111 -7.26 -26.09 -9.76
C LYS A 111 -7.90 -26.76 -8.54
N SER A 112 -8.68 -26.02 -7.74
CA SER A 112 -9.55 -26.64 -6.73
C SER A 112 -10.92 -26.96 -7.34
N GLN A 113 -11.30 -28.24 -7.32
CA GLN A 113 -12.64 -28.70 -7.69
C GLN A 113 -13.67 -28.54 -6.56
N GLN A 114 -13.23 -28.18 -5.34
CA GLN A 114 -14.06 -28.28 -4.13
C GLN A 114 -14.29 -26.95 -3.40
N LEU A 115 -13.45 -25.93 -3.61
CA LEU A 115 -13.53 -24.68 -2.87
C LEU A 115 -13.69 -23.47 -3.79
N SER A 116 -14.71 -22.67 -3.52
CA SER A 116 -14.93 -21.35 -4.08
C SER A 116 -14.08 -20.32 -3.32
N GLY A 117 -12.77 -20.30 -3.58
CA GLY A 117 -11.83 -19.39 -2.91
C GLY A 117 -10.40 -19.64 -3.34
N GLY A 118 -9.54 -18.63 -3.18
CA GLY A 118 -8.15 -18.67 -3.60
C GLY A 118 -7.34 -19.66 -2.76
N ASN A 119 -6.72 -20.64 -3.42
CA ASN A 119 -5.85 -21.64 -2.80
C ASN A 119 -4.38 -21.17 -2.68
N GLY A 120 -4.16 -19.85 -2.69
CA GLY A 120 -2.82 -19.30 -2.67
C GLY A 120 -2.15 -19.44 -1.32
N PRO A 121 -0.89 -19.02 -1.16
CA PRO A 121 -0.13 -19.30 0.05
C PRO A 121 -0.69 -18.52 1.25
N LEU A 122 -0.46 -19.06 2.44
CA LEU A 122 -0.74 -18.33 3.67
C LEU A 122 0.14 -17.07 3.77
N SER A 123 1.42 -17.19 3.41
CA SER A 123 2.33 -16.04 3.48
C SER A 123 3.51 -16.16 2.51
N ILE A 124 3.93 -15.02 1.98
CA ILE A 124 5.21 -14.84 1.33
C ILE A 124 5.98 -13.80 2.14
N ALA A 125 7.16 -14.17 2.64
CA ALA A 125 8.02 -13.30 3.43
C ALA A 125 9.45 -13.39 2.89
N ILE A 126 9.82 -12.47 1.99
CA ILE A 126 11.11 -12.44 1.28
C ILE A 126 11.83 -11.08 1.48
N PRO A 127 12.37 -10.81 2.69
CA PRO A 127 12.51 -9.47 3.26
C PRO A 127 13.15 -8.41 2.42
N ASP A 128 14.22 -8.90 1.81
CA ASP A 128 15.28 -8.16 1.17
C ASP A 128 15.34 -8.54 -0.32
N PHE A 129 14.26 -9.16 -0.83
CA PHE A 129 14.05 -9.39 -2.26
C PHE A 129 13.22 -8.24 -2.84
N TRP A 130 13.73 -7.60 -3.88
CA TRP A 130 13.16 -6.40 -4.49
C TRP A 130 12.66 -6.68 -5.90
N LEU A 131 11.45 -6.23 -6.19
CA LEU A 131 10.87 -6.32 -7.51
C LEU A 131 11.47 -5.21 -8.39
N ALA A 132 12.05 -5.58 -9.53
CA ALA A 132 12.67 -4.64 -10.45
C ALA A 132 12.76 -5.21 -11.87
N ASN A 133 13.01 -4.35 -12.86
CA ASN A 133 13.42 -4.83 -14.17
C ASN A 133 14.85 -5.37 -14.06
N THR A 134 14.99 -6.69 -14.08
CA THR A 134 16.32 -7.27 -14.02
C THR A 134 17.00 -7.30 -15.39
N THR A 135 16.24 -7.22 -16.49
CA THR A 135 16.68 -7.54 -17.87
C THR A 135 18.11 -7.03 -18.16
N PRO A 136 19.04 -7.87 -18.66
CA PRO A 136 20.43 -7.46 -18.85
C PRO A 136 20.56 -6.25 -19.78
N SER A 137 21.43 -5.31 -19.42
CA SER A 137 21.72 -4.13 -20.23
C SER A 137 22.18 -4.54 -21.64
N GLY A 138 21.52 -4.01 -22.68
CA GLY A 138 21.82 -4.33 -24.08
C GLY A 138 21.02 -5.49 -24.67
N SER A 139 20.09 -6.08 -23.91
CA SER A 139 19.07 -6.98 -24.48
C SER A 139 18.24 -6.25 -25.53
N THR A 140 18.10 -6.84 -26.72
CA THR A 140 17.28 -6.29 -27.82
C THR A 140 15.86 -6.82 -27.83
N GLY A 141 15.53 -7.74 -26.92
CA GLY A 141 14.17 -8.27 -26.75
C GLY A 141 13.29 -7.35 -25.94
N THR A 142 11.97 -7.45 -26.12
CA THR A 142 11.01 -6.82 -25.21
C THR A 142 11.25 -7.34 -23.79
N PRO A 143 11.48 -6.47 -22.79
CA PRO A 143 11.62 -6.91 -21.40
C PRO A 143 10.40 -7.70 -20.96
N ASP A 144 10.62 -8.77 -20.18
CA ASP A 144 9.52 -9.47 -19.54
C ASP A 144 8.81 -8.53 -18.54
N PRO A 145 7.50 -8.70 -18.30
CA PRO A 145 6.79 -7.89 -17.31
C PRO A 145 7.44 -7.98 -15.93
N VAL A 146 7.54 -6.84 -15.23
CA VAL A 146 7.98 -6.78 -13.83
C VAL A 146 6.77 -7.02 -12.94
N THR A 147 6.59 -8.24 -12.45
CA THR A 147 5.32 -8.66 -11.82
C THR A 147 5.45 -9.54 -10.58
N ILE A 148 4.55 -9.34 -9.62
CA ILE A 148 4.14 -10.36 -8.66
C ILE A 148 2.70 -10.72 -8.99
N SER A 149 2.43 -11.96 -9.40
CA SER A 149 1.09 -12.45 -9.73
C SER A 149 0.72 -13.64 -8.86
N ILE A 150 -0.28 -13.43 -7.99
CA ILE A 150 -0.79 -14.45 -7.07
C ILE A 150 -2.32 -14.49 -7.24
N PRO A 151 -2.82 -15.08 -8.34
CA PRO A 151 -4.24 -15.05 -8.69
C PRO A 151 -5.12 -15.77 -7.66
N ASP A 152 -4.57 -16.70 -6.88
CA ASP A 152 -5.29 -17.35 -5.80
C ASP A 152 -5.16 -16.59 -4.46
N GLY A 153 -4.59 -15.38 -4.48
CA GLY A 153 -4.47 -14.48 -3.33
C GLY A 153 -3.46 -14.95 -2.28
N VAL A 154 -3.16 -14.05 -1.33
CA VAL A 154 -2.22 -14.33 -0.23
C VAL A 154 -2.64 -13.53 0.99
N ASN A 155 -2.57 -14.12 2.19
CA ASN A 155 -2.94 -13.38 3.40
C ASN A 155 -1.89 -12.34 3.81
N THR A 156 -0.61 -12.63 3.57
CA THR A 156 0.49 -11.70 3.86
C THR A 156 1.57 -11.81 2.79
N LEU A 157 1.76 -10.72 2.06
CA LEU A 157 2.88 -10.50 1.15
C LEU A 157 3.85 -9.51 1.80
N GLN A 158 5.06 -9.97 2.07
CA GLN A 158 6.13 -9.17 2.60
C GLN A 158 7.39 -9.35 1.75
N PHE A 159 7.93 -8.25 1.25
CA PHE A 159 9.13 -8.23 0.42
C PHE A 159 9.89 -6.90 0.59
N GLY A 160 11.06 -6.77 -0.02
CA GLY A 160 11.92 -5.58 0.13
C GLY A 160 11.25 -4.33 -0.40
N GLY A 161 10.67 -4.41 -1.59
CA GLY A 161 10.06 -3.24 -2.21
C GLY A 161 10.10 -3.33 -3.71
N VAL A 162 9.76 -2.22 -4.34
CA VAL A 162 9.80 -2.08 -5.80
C VAL A 162 10.77 -0.97 -6.16
N ASP A 163 11.64 -1.21 -7.13
CA ASP A 163 12.61 -0.23 -7.62
C ASP A 163 12.59 -0.15 -9.14
N THR A 164 11.97 0.90 -9.68
CA THR A 164 11.91 1.11 -11.13
C THR A 164 13.19 1.73 -11.70
N THR A 165 14.16 2.14 -10.87
CA THR A 165 15.44 2.70 -11.36
C THR A 165 16.42 1.62 -11.80
N VAL A 166 16.23 0.40 -11.30
CA VAL A 166 17.06 -0.76 -11.64
C VAL A 166 16.70 -1.26 -13.04
N GLY A 167 17.72 -1.54 -13.85
CA GLY A 167 17.57 -2.03 -15.22
C GLY A 167 17.17 -0.97 -16.24
N GLN A 168 17.09 0.31 -15.86
CA GLN A 168 16.83 1.39 -16.81
C GLN A 168 18.03 1.62 -17.74
N VAL A 169 17.75 1.82 -19.03
CA VAL A 169 18.76 2.11 -20.05
C VAL A 169 18.94 3.63 -20.15
N ASN A 170 20.18 4.13 -20.11
CA ASN A 170 20.50 5.55 -20.27
C ASN A 170 21.50 5.78 -21.43
N PRO A 171 21.17 6.59 -22.46
CA PRO A 171 19.88 7.24 -22.69
C PRO A 171 18.80 6.23 -23.09
N PRO A 172 17.52 6.49 -22.78
CA PRO A 172 16.44 5.60 -23.19
C PRO A 172 16.27 5.63 -24.71
N PRO A 173 15.71 4.56 -25.31
CA PRO A 173 15.29 4.58 -26.70
C PRO A 173 14.26 5.67 -26.96
N SER A 174 14.26 6.25 -28.16
CA SER A 174 13.31 7.29 -28.60
C SER A 174 11.83 6.85 -28.63
N THR A 175 11.58 5.56 -28.37
CA THR A 175 10.26 4.91 -28.29
C THR A 175 9.96 4.36 -26.90
N ALA A 176 10.72 4.75 -25.87
CA ALA A 176 10.53 4.19 -24.54
C ALA A 176 9.07 4.34 -24.11
N GLN A 177 8.54 3.31 -23.46
CA GLN A 177 7.20 3.30 -22.88
C GLN A 177 7.35 3.45 -21.37
N SER A 178 6.28 3.88 -20.70
CA SER A 178 6.21 3.83 -19.24
C SER A 178 6.34 2.38 -18.78
N ASP A 179 7.39 2.10 -17.99
CA ASP A 179 7.51 0.81 -17.31
C ASP A 179 6.61 0.80 -16.08
N VAL A 180 5.76 -0.22 -15.99
CA VAL A 180 4.85 -0.41 -14.85
C VAL A 180 5.20 -1.73 -14.17
N ALA A 181 5.71 -1.65 -12.93
CA ALA A 181 5.87 -2.80 -12.06
C ALA A 181 4.54 -3.10 -11.37
N LYS A 182 4.04 -4.33 -11.48
CA LYS A 182 2.70 -4.69 -10.97
C LYS A 182 2.74 -5.78 -9.91
N VAL A 183 1.98 -5.60 -8.84
CA VAL A 183 1.69 -6.61 -7.82
C VAL A 183 0.19 -6.88 -7.85
N VAL A 184 -0.19 -8.01 -8.42
CA VAL A 184 -1.58 -8.41 -8.71
C VAL A 184 -1.96 -9.57 -7.81
N LEU A 185 -2.87 -9.33 -6.86
CA LEU A 185 -3.26 -10.30 -5.85
C LEU A 185 -4.74 -10.64 -5.95
N GLY A 186 -5.04 -11.93 -6.06
CA GLY A 186 -6.40 -12.47 -6.02
C GLY A 186 -7.03 -12.44 -4.63
N LEU A 187 -8.21 -13.03 -4.51
CA LEU A 187 -8.93 -13.12 -3.24
C LEU A 187 -8.35 -14.24 -2.35
N PRO A 188 -7.71 -13.92 -1.21
CA PRO A 188 -7.25 -14.95 -0.30
C PRO A 188 -8.43 -15.70 0.34
N GLN A 189 -8.24 -16.98 0.69
CA GLN A 189 -9.28 -17.79 1.33
C GLN A 189 -9.75 -17.20 2.67
N PHE A 190 -8.86 -16.53 3.41
CA PHE A 190 -9.16 -16.03 4.75
C PHE A 190 -8.76 -14.57 4.93
N GLY A 191 -9.56 -13.82 5.69
CA GLY A 191 -9.12 -12.63 6.41
C GLY A 191 -8.80 -11.39 5.59
N GLY A 192 -8.55 -11.47 4.28
CA GLY A 192 -8.05 -10.39 3.42
C GLY A 192 -6.53 -10.29 3.39
N THR A 193 -5.99 -9.45 2.52
CA THR A 193 -4.55 -9.36 2.20
C THR A 193 -3.83 -8.34 3.07
N ARG A 194 -2.55 -8.59 3.38
CA ARG A 194 -1.63 -7.60 3.97
C ARG A 194 -0.39 -7.48 3.07
N ILE A 195 0.00 -6.27 2.74
CA ILE A 195 1.21 -5.95 1.98
C ILE A 195 2.13 -5.15 2.87
N ILE A 196 3.38 -5.60 3.01
CA ILE A 196 4.42 -4.94 3.81
C ILE A 196 5.69 -4.85 2.97
N ILE A 197 6.14 -3.63 2.70
CA ILE A 197 7.36 -3.36 1.96
C ILE A 197 8.28 -2.43 2.76
N ASP A 198 9.56 -2.40 2.41
CA ASP A 198 10.46 -1.33 2.86
C ASP A 198 10.16 -0.06 2.06
N LYS A 199 10.36 -0.09 0.73
CA LYS A 199 10.13 1.09 -0.11
C LYS A 199 9.43 0.79 -1.43
N SER A 200 8.74 1.79 -1.96
CA SER A 200 8.33 1.84 -3.36
C SER A 200 9.06 3.01 -4.01
N ILE A 201 9.83 2.74 -5.07
CA ILE A 201 10.58 3.74 -5.82
C ILE A 201 10.04 3.74 -7.24
N SER A 202 9.34 4.82 -7.58
CA SER A 202 8.90 5.17 -8.93
C SER A 202 9.76 6.31 -9.46
N SER A 203 10.25 6.18 -10.68
CA SER A 203 11.12 7.15 -11.35
C SER A 203 10.43 7.82 -12.53
N SER A 204 11.06 8.86 -13.04
CA SER A 204 10.78 9.45 -14.35
C SER A 204 12.02 9.32 -15.23
N GLN A 205 11.84 9.41 -16.54
CA GLN A 205 12.94 9.39 -17.49
C GLN A 205 12.66 10.32 -18.68
N GLU A 206 13.63 11.15 -19.04
CA GLU A 206 13.56 11.96 -20.27
C GLU A 206 13.88 11.10 -21.49
N VAL A 207 12.94 11.06 -22.43
CA VAL A 207 13.11 10.41 -23.72
C VAL A 207 13.58 11.43 -24.75
N PRO A 208 14.69 11.14 -25.48
CA PRO A 208 15.16 12.00 -26.55
C PRO A 208 14.06 12.27 -27.60
N PRO A 209 14.07 13.45 -28.25
CA PRO A 209 13.09 13.77 -29.28
C PRO A 209 13.07 12.70 -30.38
N SER A 210 11.87 12.33 -30.84
CA SER A 210 11.66 11.36 -31.91
C SER A 210 10.82 11.96 -33.04
N GLY A 211 11.12 11.55 -34.28
CA GLY A 211 10.42 12.05 -35.47
C GLY A 211 10.63 13.55 -35.69
N THR A 212 9.53 14.31 -35.78
CA THR A 212 9.53 15.77 -35.98
C THR A 212 9.52 16.57 -34.68
N SER A 213 9.44 15.91 -33.51
CA SER A 213 9.53 16.61 -32.23
C SER A 213 10.97 17.11 -32.01
N THR A 214 11.13 18.35 -31.56
CA THR A 214 12.42 18.90 -31.12
C THR A 214 12.57 18.91 -29.61
N THR A 215 11.51 18.57 -28.87
CA THR A 215 11.48 18.63 -27.41
C THR A 215 11.52 17.21 -26.85
N PRO A 216 12.41 16.94 -25.87
CA PRO A 216 12.36 15.69 -25.10
C PRO A 216 11.01 15.53 -24.40
N THR A 217 10.59 14.29 -24.18
CA THR A 217 9.35 13.98 -23.45
C THR A 217 9.69 13.21 -22.18
N THR A 218 9.17 13.64 -21.03
CA THR A 218 9.32 12.89 -19.78
C THR A 218 8.31 11.75 -19.73
N ILE A 219 8.81 10.55 -19.47
CA ILE A 219 8.00 9.36 -19.22
C ILE A 219 8.06 9.05 -17.73
N GLN A 220 6.90 8.83 -17.14
CA GLN A 220 6.81 8.37 -15.76
C GLN A 220 6.81 6.84 -15.71
N HIS A 221 7.48 6.28 -14.70
CA HIS A 221 7.39 4.86 -14.35
C HIS A 221 6.45 4.70 -13.15
N ALA A 222 5.78 3.56 -13.09
CA ALA A 222 4.76 3.32 -12.08
C ALA A 222 4.98 2.02 -11.31
N VAL A 223 4.52 2.02 -10.07
CA VAL A 223 4.40 0.84 -9.22
C VAL A 223 2.92 0.67 -8.87
N GLU A 224 2.33 -0.46 -9.19
CA GLU A 224 0.91 -0.72 -8.97
C GLU A 224 0.71 -1.93 -8.05
N PHE A 225 0.05 -1.72 -6.92
CA PHE A 225 -0.44 -2.76 -6.02
C PHE A 225 -1.94 -2.90 -6.22
N ASP A 226 -2.35 -3.91 -6.97
CA ASP A 226 -3.74 -4.20 -7.27
C ASP A 226 -4.20 -5.45 -6.52
N VAL A 227 -5.17 -5.25 -5.63
CA VAL A 227 -5.64 -6.27 -4.69
C VAL A 227 -7.13 -6.51 -4.90
N SER A 228 -7.46 -7.75 -5.26
CA SER A 228 -8.83 -8.23 -5.28
C SER A 228 -9.38 -8.36 -3.86
N GLY A 229 -10.49 -7.66 -3.63
CA GLY A 229 -11.23 -7.73 -2.38
C GLY A 229 -10.72 -6.80 -1.30
N ARG A 230 -10.50 -7.33 -0.08
CA ARG A 230 -10.14 -6.52 1.09
C ARG A 230 -8.63 -6.50 1.32
N LEU A 231 -8.04 -5.31 1.28
CA LEU A 231 -6.68 -5.04 1.73
C LEU A 231 -6.70 -4.59 3.20
N ASN A 232 -6.28 -5.43 4.12
CA ASN A 232 -6.27 -5.09 5.55
C ASN A 232 -5.23 -4.05 5.93
N LEU A 233 -4.07 -4.14 5.29
CA LEU A 233 -2.90 -3.33 5.59
C LEU A 233 -2.07 -3.21 4.31
N PHE A 234 -1.82 -1.97 3.90
CA PHE A 234 -0.65 -1.62 3.11
C PHE A 234 0.31 -0.87 4.03
N GLN A 235 1.55 -1.34 4.10
CA GLN A 235 2.59 -0.70 4.89
C GLN A 235 3.86 -0.56 4.07
N ALA A 236 4.44 0.64 4.08
CA ALA A 236 5.77 0.92 3.56
C ALA A 236 6.55 1.77 4.57
N ASN A 237 7.86 1.68 4.58
CA ASN A 237 8.69 2.66 5.30
C ASN A 237 8.78 3.97 4.52
N GLU A 238 8.80 3.93 3.19
CA GLU A 238 8.90 5.14 2.36
C GLU A 238 8.29 4.92 0.97
N ILE A 239 7.68 5.96 0.41
CA ILE A 239 7.24 5.99 -0.99
C ILE A 239 7.96 7.14 -1.68
N LEU A 240 8.78 6.82 -2.68
CA LEU A 240 9.61 7.75 -3.41
C LEU A 240 9.11 7.84 -4.86
N GLY A 241 8.79 9.06 -5.26
CA GLY A 241 8.41 9.43 -6.61
C GLY A 241 9.19 10.67 -7.05
N ASP A 242 9.25 10.93 -8.35
CA ASP A 242 9.81 12.18 -8.87
C ASP A 242 8.88 13.36 -8.57
N ALA A 243 9.25 14.18 -7.58
CA ALA A 243 8.48 15.36 -7.21
C ALA A 243 8.52 16.48 -8.27
N ALA A 244 9.56 16.52 -9.11
CA ALA A 244 9.73 17.57 -10.11
C ALA A 244 8.76 17.38 -11.28
N THR A 245 8.56 16.13 -11.71
CA THR A 245 7.59 15.79 -12.75
C THR A 245 6.57 14.78 -12.19
N PRO A 246 5.54 15.23 -11.47
CA PRO A 246 4.57 14.29 -10.91
C PRO A 246 3.65 13.68 -11.98
N PRO A 247 2.93 12.60 -11.64
CA PRO A 247 1.94 12.01 -12.52
C PRO A 247 0.75 12.94 -12.85
N GLY A 248 0.12 12.74 -14.01
CA GLY A 248 -0.92 13.63 -14.55
C GLY A 248 -2.16 13.83 -13.67
N GLN A 249 -2.43 12.97 -12.69
CA GLN A 249 -3.48 13.20 -11.69
C GLN A 249 -3.21 14.39 -10.75
N PHE A 250 -2.02 14.99 -10.79
CA PHE A 250 -1.65 16.16 -9.98
C PHE A 250 -1.49 17.45 -10.81
N VAL A 251 -1.96 17.46 -12.06
CA VAL A 251 -1.78 18.58 -13.01
C VAL A 251 -2.46 19.89 -12.57
N ASN A 252 -3.48 19.80 -11.72
CA ASN A 252 -4.12 20.95 -11.09
C ASN A 252 -3.24 21.65 -10.04
N GLN A 253 -2.22 20.96 -9.53
CA GLN A 253 -1.35 21.43 -8.46
C GLN A 253 0.09 21.68 -8.94
N ASN A 254 0.54 20.93 -9.94
CA ASN A 254 1.82 21.09 -10.60
C ASN A 254 1.63 21.08 -12.12
N ALA A 255 1.99 22.18 -12.79
CA ALA A 255 1.82 22.32 -14.24
C ALA A 255 2.73 21.37 -15.05
N ASP A 256 3.82 20.88 -14.45
CA ASP A 256 4.75 19.93 -15.06
C ASP A 256 4.25 18.47 -14.91
N ALA A 257 3.09 18.26 -14.28
CA ALA A 257 2.56 16.93 -14.07
C ALA A 257 2.08 16.29 -15.39
N THR A 258 2.56 15.09 -15.70
CA THR A 258 2.28 14.41 -16.96
C THR A 258 2.27 12.89 -16.82
N GLY A 259 1.53 12.21 -17.70
CA GLY A 259 1.58 10.76 -17.86
C GLY A 259 1.06 9.94 -16.66
N TYR A 260 1.13 8.62 -16.80
CA TYR A 260 0.81 7.66 -15.74
C TYR A 260 2.08 7.27 -14.98
N GLY A 261 2.09 7.47 -13.66
CA GLY A 261 3.29 7.32 -12.85
C GLY A 261 3.02 7.22 -11.35
N GLY A 262 4.09 7.07 -10.56
CA GLY A 262 4.00 7.06 -9.11
C GLY A 262 3.66 5.68 -8.53
N THR A 263 3.35 5.64 -7.24
CA THR A 263 2.90 4.42 -6.56
C THR A 263 1.38 4.40 -6.41
N TRP A 264 0.75 3.31 -6.82
CA TRP A 264 -0.69 3.09 -6.77
C TRP A 264 -1.01 1.95 -5.81
N VAL A 265 -1.89 2.20 -4.85
CA VAL A 265 -2.46 1.19 -3.95
C VAL A 265 -3.94 1.09 -4.24
N VAL A 266 -4.34 0.00 -4.87
CA VAL A 266 -5.68 -0.22 -5.39
C VAL A 266 -6.30 -1.45 -4.72
N SER A 267 -7.50 -1.27 -4.18
CA SER A 267 -8.31 -2.38 -3.65
C SER A 267 -9.66 -2.39 -4.37
N GLY A 268 -9.98 -3.50 -5.04
CA GLY A 268 -11.13 -3.58 -5.94
C GLY A 268 -11.36 -4.98 -6.51
N THR A 269 -11.69 -5.04 -7.79
CA THR A 269 -11.64 -6.27 -8.61
C THR A 269 -10.37 -6.20 -9.45
N SER A 270 -9.33 -6.94 -9.07
CA SER A 270 -7.99 -6.85 -9.70
C SER A 270 -7.92 -7.49 -11.10
N GLY A 271 -8.98 -7.39 -11.92
CA GLY A 271 -9.09 -8.07 -13.22
C GLY A 271 -9.12 -9.61 -13.15
N VAL A 272 -8.78 -10.21 -12.00
CA VAL A 272 -8.89 -11.64 -11.72
C VAL A 272 -10.33 -11.92 -11.29
N ALA A 273 -11.15 -12.38 -12.23
CA ALA A 273 -12.51 -12.83 -11.90
C ALA A 273 -12.45 -13.92 -10.81
N PRO A 274 -13.31 -13.90 -9.79
CA PRO A 274 -13.45 -15.06 -8.92
C PRO A 274 -13.80 -16.26 -9.82
N PHE A 275 -13.03 -17.35 -9.67
CA PHE A 275 -13.12 -18.56 -10.51
C PHE A 275 -14.55 -19.14 -10.63
N LEU A 276 -15.45 -18.78 -9.70
CA LEU A 276 -16.87 -19.05 -9.82
C LEU A 276 -17.65 -17.73 -9.91
N ALA A 277 -18.25 -17.49 -11.07
CA ALA A 277 -19.28 -16.47 -11.30
C ALA A 277 -20.62 -16.82 -10.62
N ASP A 278 -20.58 -17.45 -9.44
CA ASP A 278 -21.78 -17.67 -8.63
C ASP A 278 -22.08 -16.40 -7.83
N GLY A 279 -23.18 -15.73 -8.20
CA GLY A 279 -23.67 -14.52 -7.55
C GLY A 279 -23.93 -14.66 -6.04
N ARG A 280 -23.96 -15.88 -5.49
CA ARG A 280 -24.14 -16.14 -4.05
C ARG A 280 -22.84 -16.12 -3.25
N ILE A 281 -21.68 -16.22 -3.92
CA ILE A 281 -20.34 -16.28 -3.31
C ILE A 281 -19.51 -15.06 -3.75
N GLN A 282 -20.14 -13.88 -3.81
CA GLN A 282 -19.45 -12.59 -4.04
C GLN A 282 -19.00 -11.92 -2.73
N GLY A 283 -18.99 -12.68 -1.62
CA GLY A 283 -18.58 -12.20 -0.29
C GLY A 283 -17.06 -12.01 -0.23
N GLY A 284 -16.55 -10.98 -0.88
CA GLY A 284 -15.10 -10.72 -0.90
C GLY A 284 -14.68 -9.51 -1.74
N LEU A 285 -15.47 -9.09 -2.73
CA LEU A 285 -15.14 -7.99 -3.67
C LEU A 285 -15.46 -6.59 -3.13
N THR A 286 -15.24 -6.38 -1.84
CA THR A 286 -15.69 -5.16 -1.14
C THR A 286 -14.78 -3.94 -1.36
N GLY A 287 -13.63 -4.13 -2.01
CA GLY A 287 -12.65 -3.07 -2.31
C GLY A 287 -12.10 -2.33 -1.08
N GLN A 288 -12.38 -2.77 0.15
CA GLN A 288 -12.06 -1.95 1.33
C GLN A 288 -10.57 -2.00 1.65
N ILE A 289 -10.04 -0.85 2.09
CA ILE A 289 -8.74 -0.79 2.73
C ILE A 289 -8.91 -0.58 4.24
N GLY A 290 -8.31 -1.47 5.02
CA GLY A 290 -8.22 -1.33 6.47
C GLY A 290 -7.29 -0.18 6.82
N ASN A 291 -5.99 -0.35 6.59
CA ASN A 291 -4.98 0.64 6.93
C ASN A 291 -4.01 0.85 5.77
N VAL A 292 -3.71 2.11 5.46
CA VAL A 292 -2.51 2.50 4.69
C VAL A 292 -1.58 3.22 5.64
N ARG A 293 -0.34 2.73 5.77
CA ARG A 293 0.65 3.27 6.71
C ARG A 293 1.99 3.46 6.03
N ILE A 294 2.40 4.71 5.89
CA ILE A 294 3.72 5.06 5.40
C ILE A 294 4.56 5.59 6.56
N GLY A 295 5.67 4.90 6.82
CA GLY A 295 6.62 5.16 7.90
C GLY A 295 7.20 6.57 7.88
N GLY A 296 7.72 6.94 6.71
CA GLY A 296 8.44 8.15 6.38
C GLY A 296 7.72 8.96 5.30
N ASN A 297 8.47 9.47 4.34
CA ASN A 297 7.93 10.34 3.30
C ASN A 297 7.06 9.57 2.30
N ALA A 298 6.10 10.27 1.71
CA ALA A 298 5.31 9.77 0.59
C ALA A 298 5.25 10.81 -0.53
N THR A 299 5.84 10.48 -1.67
CA THR A 299 5.83 11.30 -2.89
C THR A 299 5.17 10.54 -4.03
N ASN A 300 4.22 11.18 -4.74
CA ASN A 300 3.48 10.60 -5.87
C ASN A 300 2.74 9.30 -5.49
N LEU A 301 1.97 9.33 -4.41
CA LEU A 301 1.21 8.18 -3.90
C LEU A 301 -0.28 8.34 -4.20
N SER A 302 -0.87 7.39 -4.91
CA SER A 302 -2.32 7.29 -5.14
C SER A 302 -2.89 6.08 -4.42
N THR A 303 -3.89 6.28 -3.58
CA THR A 303 -4.65 5.21 -2.91
C THR A 303 -6.11 5.23 -3.35
N LEU A 304 -6.59 4.14 -3.92
CA LEU A 304 -7.92 4.04 -4.48
C LEU A 304 -8.65 2.80 -4.02
N VAL A 305 -9.96 2.98 -3.85
CA VAL A 305 -10.88 1.94 -3.45
C VAL A 305 -12.05 1.92 -4.44
N PHE A 306 -12.32 0.75 -5.03
CA PHE A 306 -13.40 0.57 -6.00
C PHE A 306 -14.62 -0.08 -5.36
N ASP A 307 -15.81 0.51 -5.53
CA ASP A 307 -17.08 -0.12 -5.15
C ASP A 307 -17.61 -1.00 -6.28
N ALA A 308 -16.89 -2.08 -6.57
CA ALA A 308 -17.22 -2.98 -7.69
C ALA A 308 -18.58 -3.67 -7.55
N THR A 309 -19.14 -3.72 -6.34
CA THR A 309 -20.40 -4.43 -6.04
C THR A 309 -21.55 -3.49 -5.64
N GLY A 310 -21.29 -2.18 -5.53
CA GLY A 310 -22.26 -1.21 -5.04
C GLY A 310 -22.72 -1.48 -3.60
N THR A 311 -21.92 -2.19 -2.80
CA THR A 311 -22.31 -2.66 -1.46
C THR A 311 -22.08 -1.63 -0.38
N GLY A 312 -21.60 -0.43 -0.74
CA GLY A 312 -21.28 0.64 0.20
C GLY A 312 -20.07 0.33 1.07
N GLN A 313 -19.27 -0.67 0.68
CA GLN A 313 -18.14 -1.15 1.47
C GLN A 313 -16.81 -0.54 1.06
N ALA A 314 -16.74 0.14 -0.08
CA ALA A 314 -15.51 0.70 -0.63
C ALA A 314 -15.01 1.92 0.18
N LYS A 315 -14.35 1.67 1.32
CA LYS A 315 -13.90 2.67 2.29
C LYS A 315 -12.45 2.45 2.71
N ILE A 316 -11.83 3.50 3.25
CA ILE A 316 -10.49 3.44 3.86
C ILE A 316 -10.66 3.65 5.37
N SER A 317 -10.31 2.68 6.20
CA SER A 317 -10.50 2.89 7.65
C SER A 317 -9.45 3.85 8.21
N ASN A 318 -8.18 3.65 7.91
CA ASN A 318 -7.13 4.58 8.34
C ASN A 318 -6.12 4.80 7.22
N PHE A 319 -5.71 6.05 7.04
CA PHE A 319 -4.60 6.45 6.18
C PHE A 319 -3.65 7.30 7.01
N SER A 320 -2.37 6.94 7.03
CA SER A 320 -1.37 7.69 7.77
C SER A 320 -0.04 7.74 7.05
N VAL A 321 0.54 8.94 6.94
CA VAL A 321 1.92 9.16 6.52
C VAL A 321 2.67 9.85 7.65
N GLY A 322 3.80 9.30 8.07
CA GLY A 322 4.58 9.83 9.20
C GLY A 322 5.51 10.98 8.80
N GLY A 323 6.01 10.96 7.56
CA GLY A 323 6.93 11.95 7.03
C GLY A 323 6.24 13.07 6.27
N GLU A 324 6.98 13.68 5.35
CA GLU A 324 6.48 14.67 4.41
C GLU A 324 5.63 14.01 3.33
N THR A 325 4.53 14.68 2.96
CA THR A 325 3.66 14.24 1.87
C THR A 325 3.71 15.25 0.75
N THR A 326 3.92 14.76 -0.47
CA THR A 326 3.95 15.59 -1.68
C THR A 326 3.24 14.82 -2.80
N ASN A 327 2.24 15.41 -3.43
CA ASN A 327 1.46 14.76 -4.50
C ASN A 327 0.84 13.43 -4.03
N VAL A 328 -0.09 13.52 -3.08
CA VAL A 328 -0.78 12.35 -2.53
C VAL A 328 -2.27 12.41 -2.85
N LEU A 329 -2.80 11.34 -3.44
CA LEU A 329 -4.21 11.20 -3.78
C LEU A 329 -4.85 10.09 -2.94
N VAL A 330 -5.98 10.38 -2.30
CA VAL A 330 -6.78 9.42 -1.54
C VAL A 330 -8.23 9.44 -2.04
N VAL A 331 -8.68 8.35 -2.64
CA VAL A 331 -10.07 8.19 -3.12
C VAL A 331 -10.78 7.09 -2.32
N ALA A 332 -11.79 7.49 -1.54
CA ALA A 332 -12.55 6.61 -0.66
C ALA A 332 -14.08 6.80 -0.84
N PRO A 333 -14.69 6.15 -1.85
CA PRO A 333 -16.09 6.40 -2.25
C PRO A 333 -17.15 6.19 -1.18
N ASN A 334 -16.88 5.37 -0.15
CA ASN A 334 -17.77 5.15 0.99
C ASN A 334 -17.18 5.69 2.32
N GLY A 335 -16.16 6.56 2.22
CA GLY A 335 -15.63 7.35 3.32
C GLY A 335 -14.27 6.89 3.84
N ALA A 336 -13.66 7.80 4.60
CA ALA A 336 -12.43 7.58 5.34
C ALA A 336 -12.67 7.83 6.83
N ARG A 337 -12.19 6.96 7.72
CA ARG A 337 -12.36 7.21 9.17
C ARG A 337 -11.26 8.14 9.70
N ASN A 338 -10.00 7.75 9.63
CA ASN A 338 -8.90 8.60 10.13
C ASN A 338 -7.86 8.86 9.04
N LEU A 339 -7.56 10.12 8.79
CA LEU A 339 -6.55 10.60 7.84
C LEU A 339 -5.51 11.42 8.61
N VAL A 340 -4.25 11.03 8.53
CA VAL A 340 -3.19 11.52 9.42
C VAL A 340 -1.91 11.83 8.64
N PHE A 341 -1.40 13.05 8.79
CA PHE A 341 -0.23 13.56 8.08
C PHE A 341 0.80 14.12 9.07
N GLY A 342 1.92 13.41 9.22
CA GLY A 342 2.92 13.63 10.27
C GLY A 342 3.79 14.87 10.09
N ARG A 343 4.14 15.28 8.87
CA ARG A 343 4.85 16.55 8.60
C ARG A 343 4.06 17.57 7.79
N GLY A 344 2.73 17.40 7.76
CA GLY A 344 1.82 18.26 7.01
C GLY A 344 1.42 17.68 5.65
N MET A 345 0.42 18.32 5.04
CA MET A 345 -0.09 18.01 3.71
C MET A 345 0.51 18.98 2.70
N ASP A 346 1.37 18.53 1.80
CA ASP A 346 1.76 19.33 0.64
C ASP A 346 1.17 18.67 -0.61
N THR A 347 0.33 19.40 -1.32
CA THR A 347 -0.25 18.93 -2.57
C THR A 347 -0.98 17.58 -2.40
N VAL A 348 -1.96 17.57 -1.50
CA VAL A 348 -2.73 16.38 -1.15
C VAL A 348 -4.17 16.53 -1.60
N ASP A 349 -4.68 15.57 -2.38
CA ASP A 349 -6.07 15.45 -2.77
C ASP A 349 -6.77 14.31 -2.00
N ILE A 350 -7.84 14.64 -1.27
CA ILE A 350 -8.69 13.69 -0.55
C ILE A 350 -10.11 13.80 -1.11
N LEU A 351 -10.60 12.70 -1.68
CA LEU A 351 -11.95 12.57 -2.24
C LEU A 351 -12.68 11.45 -1.51
N ALA A 352 -13.64 11.79 -0.64
CA ALA A 352 -14.30 10.81 0.22
C ALA A 352 -15.78 11.10 0.45
N HIS A 353 -16.56 10.08 0.81
CA HIS A 353 -17.98 10.32 1.14
C HIS A 353 -18.18 10.99 2.51
N VAL A 354 -17.42 10.54 3.51
CA VAL A 354 -17.38 11.05 4.89
C VAL A 354 -15.93 11.00 5.35
N VAL A 355 -15.52 11.96 6.17
CA VAL A 355 -14.25 11.91 6.90
C VAL A 355 -14.51 12.09 8.39
N ASN A 356 -14.11 11.15 9.25
CA ASN A 356 -14.31 11.37 10.69
C ASN A 356 -13.23 12.30 11.25
N THR A 357 -11.96 11.98 11.01
CA THR A 357 -10.84 12.81 11.46
C THR A 357 -9.84 13.03 10.33
N LEU A 358 -9.47 14.29 10.12
CA LEU A 358 -8.35 14.71 9.29
C LEU A 358 -7.38 15.51 10.14
N THR A 359 -6.13 15.09 10.18
CA THR A 359 -5.12 15.70 11.04
C THR A 359 -3.81 15.88 10.30
N ALA A 360 -3.25 17.09 10.35
CA ALA A 360 -1.93 17.40 9.80
C ALA A 360 -1.12 18.21 10.82
N ASN A 361 0.07 17.72 11.18
CA ASN A 361 0.90 18.31 12.25
C ASN A 361 1.45 19.70 11.92
N ARG A 362 1.98 19.92 10.70
CA ARG A 362 2.58 21.20 10.32
C ARG A 362 1.58 22.17 9.70
N GLY A 363 0.52 21.67 9.07
CA GLY A 363 -0.35 22.49 8.22
C GLY A 363 -0.68 21.83 6.89
N ALA A 364 -1.20 22.62 5.96
CA ALA A 364 -1.51 22.22 4.60
C ALA A 364 -1.10 23.27 3.57
N LEU A 365 -0.56 22.82 2.44
CA LEU A 365 -0.16 23.64 1.30
C LEU A 365 -0.76 23.05 0.02
N ASN A 366 -1.38 23.88 -0.82
CA ASN A 366 -1.91 23.51 -2.14
C ASN A 366 -2.78 22.23 -2.16
N SER A 367 -3.48 21.96 -1.06
CA SER A 367 -4.18 20.69 -0.85
C SER A 367 -5.68 20.83 -1.07
N ASN A 368 -6.35 19.77 -1.52
CA ASN A 368 -7.79 19.74 -1.67
C ASN A 368 -8.42 18.58 -0.90
N VAL A 369 -9.49 18.88 -0.17
CA VAL A 369 -10.27 17.91 0.58
C VAL A 369 -11.72 18.08 0.18
N TYR A 370 -12.25 17.13 -0.57
CA TYR A 370 -13.62 17.13 -1.07
C TYR A 370 -14.39 15.98 -0.44
N VAL A 371 -15.47 16.33 0.28
CA VAL A 371 -16.27 15.37 1.03
C VAL A 371 -17.75 15.51 0.70
N ASP A 372 -18.39 14.40 0.31
CA ASP A 372 -19.82 14.40 -0.07
C ASP A 372 -20.73 14.87 1.05
N ARG A 373 -20.49 14.40 2.28
CA ARG A 373 -21.34 14.69 3.43
C ARG A 373 -20.62 15.55 4.44
N THR A 374 -20.03 14.93 5.46
CA THR A 374 -19.48 15.62 6.63
C THR A 374 -18.02 15.31 6.85
N ILE A 375 -17.30 16.29 7.37
CA ILE A 375 -15.99 16.11 7.96
C ILE A 375 -16.12 16.33 9.46
N SER A 376 -16.10 15.29 10.30
CA SER A 376 -16.43 15.49 11.72
C SER A 376 -15.41 16.41 12.42
N LYS A 377 -14.12 16.24 12.13
CA LYS A 377 -13.06 17.10 12.66
C LYS A 377 -11.87 17.21 11.71
N VAL A 378 -11.40 18.43 11.51
CA VAL A 378 -10.16 18.78 10.82
C VAL A 378 -9.25 19.51 11.79
N THR A 379 -7.96 19.16 11.80
CA THR A 379 -6.96 19.83 12.66
C THR A 379 -5.65 20.01 11.92
N PHE A 380 -5.22 21.27 11.82
CA PHE A 380 -3.94 21.69 11.27
C PHE A 380 -3.10 22.30 12.39
N GLY A 381 -1.91 21.74 12.62
CA GLY A 381 -0.99 22.21 13.66
C GLY A 381 -0.09 23.38 13.24
N GLY A 382 -0.28 23.94 12.05
CA GLY A 382 0.34 25.19 11.61
C GLY A 382 -0.42 25.75 10.41
N ASP A 383 0.29 26.37 9.48
CA ASP A 383 -0.32 27.22 8.44
C ASP A 383 -1.12 26.42 7.40
N VAL A 384 -2.20 27.03 6.92
CA VAL A 384 -3.05 26.51 5.85
C VAL A 384 -3.00 27.49 4.69
N VAL A 385 -2.34 27.09 3.60
CA VAL A 385 -2.04 27.95 2.45
C VAL A 385 -2.60 27.32 1.17
N ASN A 386 -3.31 28.11 0.36
CA ASN A 386 -3.87 27.69 -0.93
C ASN A 386 -4.65 26.35 -0.85
N THR A 387 -5.34 26.10 0.25
CA THR A 387 -5.94 24.79 0.55
C THR A 387 -7.46 24.89 0.56
N ASN A 388 -8.13 23.94 -0.10
CA ASN A 388 -9.58 23.85 -0.15
C ASN A 388 -10.09 22.69 0.69
N VAL A 389 -11.01 22.95 1.62
CA VAL A 389 -11.68 21.94 2.44
C VAL A 389 -13.19 22.11 2.29
N LEU A 390 -13.80 21.26 1.46
CA LEU A 390 -15.19 21.34 1.06
C LEU A 390 -15.96 20.12 1.55
N SER A 391 -17.04 20.35 2.30
CA SER A 391 -17.93 19.33 2.84
C SER A 391 -19.36 19.58 2.36
N GLY A 392 -20.05 18.51 1.98
CA GLY A 392 -21.40 18.60 1.45
C GLY A 392 -21.44 18.68 -0.08
N TYR A 393 -20.36 18.39 -0.80
CA TYR A 393 -20.30 18.61 -2.25
C TYR A 393 -20.35 17.28 -3.01
N VAL A 394 -21.23 17.18 -4.02
CA VAL A 394 -21.44 15.95 -4.79
C VAL A 394 -20.19 15.55 -5.56
N GLN A 395 -19.75 14.31 -5.32
CA GLN A 395 -18.66 13.66 -6.02
C GLN A 395 -19.19 12.49 -6.85
N ASN A 396 -18.89 12.51 -8.14
CA ASN A 396 -19.11 11.35 -9.00
C ASN A 396 -17.85 10.49 -8.97
N PHE A 397 -17.79 9.54 -8.03
CA PHE A 397 -16.63 8.68 -7.85
C PHE A 397 -16.30 7.83 -9.08
N SER A 398 -17.28 7.46 -9.91
CA SER A 398 -17.03 6.78 -11.17
C SER A 398 -16.27 7.68 -12.15
N ASN A 399 -16.69 8.94 -12.30
CA ASN A 399 -15.98 9.90 -13.15
C ASN A 399 -14.59 10.26 -12.59
N ILE A 400 -14.49 10.44 -11.27
CA ILE A 400 -13.21 10.72 -10.59
C ILE A 400 -12.24 9.58 -10.88
N ILE A 401 -12.64 8.34 -10.63
CA ILE A 401 -11.81 7.15 -10.87
C ILE A 401 -11.39 7.07 -12.34
N ASN A 402 -12.32 7.26 -13.28
CA ASN A 402 -12.00 7.22 -14.71
C ASN A 402 -10.99 8.29 -15.13
N ALA A 403 -11.09 9.50 -14.56
CA ALA A 403 -10.18 10.61 -14.82
C ALA A 403 -8.77 10.31 -14.26
N VAL A 404 -8.67 9.98 -12.97
CA VAL A 404 -7.37 9.78 -12.32
C VAL A 404 -6.67 8.51 -12.78
N THR A 405 -7.40 7.47 -13.19
CA THR A 405 -6.79 6.27 -13.77
C THR A 405 -6.53 6.40 -15.27
N GLY A 406 -7.07 7.44 -15.92
CA GLY A 406 -6.97 7.62 -17.37
C GLY A 406 -7.68 6.55 -18.20
N GLN A 407 -8.59 5.74 -17.61
CA GLN A 407 -9.24 4.62 -18.31
C GLN A 407 -9.99 5.04 -19.59
N SER A 408 -10.55 6.27 -19.63
CA SER A 408 -11.24 6.79 -20.81
C SER A 408 -10.32 7.27 -21.93
N SER A 409 -9.01 7.36 -21.68
CA SER A 409 -8.02 7.90 -22.64
C SER A 409 -7.28 6.82 -23.44
N VAL A 410 -7.36 5.55 -23.01
CA VAL A 410 -6.70 4.42 -23.67
C VAL A 410 -7.34 4.19 -25.03
N ASN A 411 -6.55 4.29 -26.10
CA ASN A 411 -6.98 4.00 -27.46
C ASN A 411 -5.81 3.44 -28.29
N VAL A 412 -6.08 3.01 -29.54
CA VAL A 412 -5.06 2.38 -30.40
C VAL A 412 -3.83 3.28 -30.66
N PHE A 413 -3.99 4.59 -30.55
CA PHE A 413 -2.93 5.59 -30.76
C PHE A 413 -2.32 6.14 -29.46
N SER A 414 -2.94 5.86 -28.31
CA SER A 414 -2.42 6.13 -26.96
C SER A 414 -2.65 4.89 -26.10
N PRO A 415 -1.80 3.87 -26.21
CA PRO A 415 -1.99 2.60 -25.49
C PRO A 415 -1.75 2.75 -23.98
N THR A 416 -1.14 3.84 -23.54
CA THR A 416 -0.96 4.18 -22.14
C THR A 416 -2.08 5.09 -21.66
N ALA A 417 -2.61 4.78 -20.48
CA ALA A 417 -3.57 5.65 -19.81
C ALA A 417 -2.93 7.02 -19.53
N GLN A 418 -3.72 8.08 -19.70
CA GLN A 418 -3.36 9.46 -19.41
C GLN A 418 -4.23 9.96 -18.25
N PRO A 419 -3.78 9.77 -16.99
CA PRO A 419 -4.40 10.38 -15.83
C PRO A 419 -4.57 11.88 -15.99
N THR A 420 -5.69 12.38 -15.50
CA THR A 420 -5.92 13.82 -15.31
C THR A 420 -6.29 14.09 -13.87
N ALA A 421 -6.17 15.36 -13.47
CA ALA A 421 -6.56 15.79 -12.13
C ALA A 421 -8.01 15.38 -11.81
N PRO A 422 -8.31 15.03 -10.55
CA PRO A 422 -9.67 14.78 -10.13
C PRO A 422 -10.58 15.95 -10.53
N PRO A 423 -11.75 15.69 -11.13
CA PRO A 423 -12.68 16.75 -11.47
C PRO A 423 -13.14 17.46 -10.20
N LEU A 424 -13.18 18.79 -10.26
CA LEU A 424 -13.69 19.61 -9.17
C LEU A 424 -15.18 19.31 -8.94
N PRO A 425 -15.64 19.23 -7.68
CA PRO A 425 -17.05 19.06 -7.41
C PRO A 425 -17.84 20.28 -7.87
N GLN A 426 -18.93 20.06 -8.62
CA GLN A 426 -19.71 21.13 -9.24
C GLN A 426 -20.99 21.49 -8.49
N ASN A 427 -21.54 20.55 -7.72
CA ASN A 427 -22.86 20.69 -7.11
C ASN A 427 -22.78 20.56 -5.58
N ALA A 428 -23.36 21.53 -4.88
CA ALA A 428 -23.65 21.41 -3.45
C ALA A 428 -24.76 20.38 -3.20
N GLN A 429 -24.64 19.62 -2.13
CA GLN A 429 -25.67 18.74 -1.56
C GLN A 429 -25.84 19.00 -0.05
N ASN A 430 -26.84 18.34 0.51
CA ASN A 430 -27.21 18.48 1.92
C ASN A 430 -26.26 17.73 2.84
N ALA A 431 -26.26 18.15 4.10
CA ALA A 431 -25.46 17.59 5.19
C ALA A 431 -23.97 17.95 5.13
N GLY A 432 -23.62 19.13 4.61
CA GLY A 432 -22.30 19.72 4.84
C GLY A 432 -22.11 20.05 6.31
N GLY A 433 -20.93 19.76 6.87
CA GLY A 433 -20.63 20.14 8.24
C GLY A 433 -19.22 19.79 8.63
N MET A 434 -18.57 20.70 9.38
CA MET A 434 -17.23 20.46 9.88
C MET A 434 -16.86 21.21 11.16
N SER A 435 -15.95 20.61 11.93
CA SER A 435 -15.21 21.31 12.98
C SER A 435 -13.76 21.49 12.54
N VAL A 436 -13.24 22.70 12.64
CA VAL A 436 -11.90 23.07 12.14
C VAL A 436 -11.07 23.66 13.27
N LEU A 437 -9.85 23.17 13.43
CA LEU A 437 -8.85 23.72 14.33
C LEU A 437 -7.58 24.05 13.54
N VAL A 438 -7.11 25.30 13.60
CA VAL A 438 -5.88 25.75 12.93
C VAL A 438 -4.98 26.47 13.93
N ALA A 439 -3.78 25.95 14.15
CA ALA A 439 -2.80 26.57 15.04
C ALA A 439 -1.92 27.64 14.34
N GLY A 440 -1.91 27.69 13.01
CA GLY A 440 -1.20 28.71 12.23
C GLY A 440 -2.10 29.73 11.55
N ASP A 441 -1.55 30.38 10.53
CA ASP A 441 -2.26 31.32 9.66
C ASP A 441 -3.12 30.58 8.62
N VAL A 442 -4.18 31.23 8.17
CA VAL A 442 -5.01 30.78 7.04
C VAL A 442 -4.84 31.76 5.91
N THR A 443 -4.19 31.34 4.83
CA THR A 443 -3.90 32.18 3.67
C THR A 443 -4.46 31.56 2.39
N ASN A 444 -5.22 32.34 1.63
CA ASN A 444 -5.82 31.93 0.34
C ASN A 444 -6.50 30.56 0.37
N SER A 445 -7.16 30.25 1.48
CA SER A 445 -7.70 28.92 1.75
C SER A 445 -9.19 28.99 2.02
N VAL A 446 -9.92 27.97 1.56
CA VAL A 446 -11.38 27.96 1.60
C VAL A 446 -11.85 26.76 2.41
N PHE A 447 -12.63 27.02 3.45
CA PHE A 447 -13.38 26.03 4.22
C PHE A 447 -14.86 26.22 3.93
N ALA A 448 -15.51 25.25 3.29
CA ALA A 448 -16.93 25.37 2.93
C ALA A 448 -17.74 24.17 3.38
N ALA A 449 -18.88 24.42 4.02
CA ALA A 449 -19.88 23.42 4.35
C ALA A 449 -21.20 23.78 3.67
N SER A 450 -21.57 23.03 2.64
CA SER A 450 -22.71 23.39 1.80
C SER A 450 -24.05 22.91 2.36
N VAL A 451 -25.10 23.58 1.89
CA VAL A 451 -26.49 23.18 2.01
C VAL A 451 -27.04 23.06 0.59
N GLN A 452 -27.89 22.07 0.32
CA GLN A 452 -28.53 21.96 -0.98
C GLN A 452 -29.65 23.00 -1.08
N PRO A 453 -29.58 23.96 -2.03
CA PRO A 453 -30.74 24.76 -2.36
C PRO A 453 -31.79 23.86 -3.04
N GLU A 454 -33.07 24.16 -2.82
CA GLU A 454 -34.13 23.55 -3.62
C GLU A 454 -34.09 24.16 -5.02
N PHE A 455 -33.96 23.33 -6.05
CA PHE A 455 -34.00 23.82 -7.43
C PHE A 455 -35.45 23.89 -7.90
N VAL A 456 -35.98 25.11 -8.03
CA VAL A 456 -37.36 25.35 -8.43
C VAL A 456 -37.38 25.82 -9.89
N SER A 457 -38.27 25.26 -10.69
CA SER A 457 -38.46 25.69 -12.07
C SER A 457 -39.32 26.96 -12.09
N VAL A 458 -38.74 28.07 -12.51
CA VAL A 458 -39.41 29.38 -12.63
C VAL A 458 -39.29 29.83 -14.08
N ASN A 459 -40.42 30.00 -14.76
CA ASN A 459 -40.49 30.44 -16.17
C ASN A 459 -39.62 29.62 -17.14
N GLY A 460 -39.51 28.30 -16.92
CA GLY A 460 -38.71 27.40 -17.76
C GLY A 460 -37.20 27.40 -17.47
N GLY A 461 -36.72 28.20 -16.51
CA GLY A 461 -35.37 28.14 -15.97
C GLY A 461 -35.33 27.49 -14.59
N THR A 462 -34.27 26.75 -14.28
CA THR A 462 -34.06 26.18 -12.95
C THR A 462 -33.32 27.19 -12.09
N VAL A 463 -33.95 27.67 -11.00
CA VAL A 463 -33.34 28.64 -10.08
C VAL A 463 -33.16 28.00 -8.70
N PRO A 464 -31.96 28.09 -8.09
CA PRO A 464 -31.76 27.65 -6.71
C PRO A 464 -32.53 28.57 -5.76
N ARG A 465 -33.36 28.00 -4.89
CA ARG A 465 -34.13 28.69 -3.87
C ARG A 465 -34.02 27.93 -2.56
N PHE A 466 -33.71 28.59 -1.45
CA PHE A 466 -33.87 27.96 -0.13
C PHE A 466 -35.37 27.87 0.19
N GLY A 467 -35.81 26.71 0.69
CA GLY A 467 -37.23 26.43 0.93
C GLY A 467 -37.92 27.49 1.80
N THR A 468 -39.24 27.58 1.69
CA THR A 468 -40.03 28.48 2.58
C THR A 468 -40.09 27.92 4.00
N SER A 469 -40.58 28.68 4.98
CA SER A 469 -40.80 28.19 6.36
C SER A 469 -41.74 26.99 6.48
N ARG A 470 -42.44 26.61 5.39
CA ARG A 470 -43.26 25.40 5.28
C ARG A 470 -42.50 24.17 4.75
N ASN A 471 -41.32 24.37 4.17
CA ASN A 471 -40.50 23.28 3.67
C ASN A 471 -39.65 22.80 4.85
N LEU A 472 -39.79 21.52 5.22
CA LEU A 472 -38.97 20.89 6.27
C LEU A 472 -37.56 20.58 5.73
N VAL A 473 -36.93 21.55 5.06
CA VAL A 473 -35.52 21.50 4.72
C VAL A 473 -34.79 22.00 5.96
N LEU A 474 -34.15 21.10 6.69
CA LEU A 474 -33.21 21.48 7.75
C LEU A 474 -31.94 21.99 7.05
N PRO A 475 -31.62 23.30 7.08
CA PRO A 475 -30.40 23.78 6.46
C PRO A 475 -29.21 23.35 7.34
N VAL A 476 -28.70 22.15 7.09
CA VAL A 476 -27.50 21.60 7.74
C VAL A 476 -26.29 21.96 6.90
N GLY A 477 -25.62 23.01 7.35
CA GLY A 477 -24.37 23.55 6.83
C GLY A 477 -23.73 24.37 7.96
N GLU A 478 -22.96 23.71 8.82
CA GLU A 478 -22.36 24.33 10.00
C GLU A 478 -20.84 24.16 10.01
N ILE A 479 -20.15 25.26 10.27
CA ILE A 479 -18.71 25.27 10.56
C ILE A 479 -18.51 25.78 11.98
N VAL A 480 -17.81 25.00 12.80
CA VAL A 480 -17.25 25.46 14.08
C VAL A 480 -15.74 25.51 13.92
N ALA A 481 -15.18 26.71 13.83
CA ALA A 481 -13.78 26.94 13.58
C ALA A 481 -13.08 27.62 14.77
N LYS A 482 -11.88 27.17 15.09
CA LYS A 482 -10.95 27.87 15.98
C LYS A 482 -9.62 28.09 15.27
N VAL A 483 -9.20 29.34 15.17
CA VAL A 483 -7.96 29.73 14.49
C VAL A 483 -7.11 30.56 15.45
N GLU A 484 -5.84 30.19 15.58
CA GLU A 484 -4.86 30.94 16.38
C GLU A 484 -4.28 32.13 15.59
N GLY A 485 -3.90 31.89 14.33
CA GLY A 485 -3.27 32.89 13.46
C GLY A 485 -4.23 33.89 12.80
N THR A 486 -3.68 34.58 11.82
CA THR A 486 -4.37 35.52 10.94
C THR A 486 -5.13 34.78 9.84
N ILE A 487 -6.16 35.44 9.30
CA ILE A 487 -6.92 34.95 8.15
C ILE A 487 -6.75 36.01 7.05
N ASP A 488 -6.09 35.64 5.96
CA ASP A 488 -5.86 36.49 4.80
C ASP A 488 -6.22 35.75 3.51
N ASN A 489 -7.36 36.11 2.96
CA ASN A 489 -7.88 35.56 1.70
C ASN A 489 -7.92 36.64 0.62
N SER A 490 -7.09 37.68 0.75
CA SER A 490 -7.16 38.91 -0.05
C SER A 490 -6.97 38.71 -1.55
N VAL A 491 -6.36 37.60 -1.96
CA VAL A 491 -6.14 37.23 -3.36
C VAL A 491 -6.89 35.96 -3.79
N SER A 492 -7.77 35.43 -2.93
CA SER A 492 -8.59 34.25 -3.24
C SER A 492 -9.94 34.64 -3.88
N THR A 493 -10.56 33.69 -4.59
CA THR A 493 -11.79 33.85 -5.41
C THR A 493 -13.15 33.77 -4.71
N PRO A 494 -13.32 33.75 -3.38
CA PRO A 494 -14.57 34.25 -2.81
C PRO A 494 -14.55 35.78 -2.76
N ASP A 495 -15.67 36.43 -3.10
CA ASP A 495 -15.85 37.90 -3.17
C ASP A 495 -15.55 38.68 -1.87
N GLN A 496 -15.05 38.01 -0.81
CA GLN A 496 -14.80 38.54 0.51
C GLN A 496 -13.35 38.24 0.99
N PRO A 497 -12.41 39.18 0.78
CA PRO A 497 -10.97 39.00 1.00
C PRO A 497 -10.56 38.70 2.46
N THR A 498 -11.46 38.87 3.42
CA THR A 498 -11.22 38.69 4.87
C THR A 498 -11.91 37.46 5.46
N THR A 499 -12.48 36.60 4.62
CA THR A 499 -13.21 35.40 5.08
C THR A 499 -12.60 34.16 4.46
N ALA A 500 -12.48 33.10 5.26
CA ALA A 500 -12.03 31.78 4.81
C ALA A 500 -13.05 30.67 5.06
N PHE A 501 -14.15 30.97 5.76
CA PHE A 501 -15.14 29.99 6.22
C PHE A 501 -16.52 30.33 5.66
N TYR A 502 -17.12 29.39 4.93
CA TYR A 502 -18.40 29.56 4.22
C TYR A 502 -19.38 28.45 4.59
N ALA A 503 -20.47 28.81 5.27
CA ALA A 503 -21.55 27.89 5.60
C ALA A 503 -22.83 28.66 5.90
N ASN A 504 -23.95 27.94 6.06
CA ASN A 504 -25.19 28.55 6.55
C ASN A 504 -25.02 29.11 7.98
N LYS A 505 -24.21 28.45 8.81
CA LYS A 505 -23.79 28.94 10.12
C LYS A 505 -22.29 28.76 10.31
N VAL A 506 -21.60 29.82 10.69
CA VAL A 506 -20.17 29.81 11.03
C VAL A 506 -20.01 30.34 12.46
N ASP A 507 -19.45 29.52 13.34
CA ASP A 507 -18.95 29.95 14.65
C ASP A 507 -17.42 29.97 14.58
N LEU A 508 -16.83 31.17 14.47
CA LEU A 508 -15.39 31.37 14.38
C LEU A 508 -14.86 31.96 15.67
N GLN A 509 -13.97 31.22 16.33
CA GLN A 509 -13.30 31.65 17.55
C GLN A 509 -11.82 31.90 17.28
N LYS A 510 -11.29 33.02 17.79
CA LYS A 510 -9.85 33.25 17.85
C LYS A 510 -9.29 32.80 19.18
N GLY A 511 -8.13 32.13 19.16
CA GLY A 511 -7.41 31.76 20.38
C GLY A 511 -6.55 30.51 20.19
N PRO A 512 -5.77 30.15 21.21
CA PRO A 512 -4.74 29.12 21.10
C PRO A 512 -5.32 27.77 20.70
N VAL A 513 -4.70 27.10 19.73
CA VAL A 513 -5.08 25.76 19.29
C VAL A 513 -3.96 24.81 19.68
N ILE A 514 -4.30 23.72 20.37
CA ILE A 514 -3.31 22.69 20.68
C ILE A 514 -3.01 21.94 19.38
N PRO A 515 -1.76 21.98 18.88
CA PRO A 515 -1.39 21.21 17.70
C PRO A 515 -1.68 19.72 17.93
N PRO A 516 -2.09 19.00 16.89
CA PRO A 516 -2.35 17.58 17.06
C PRO A 516 -1.05 16.84 17.41
N ASN A 517 -1.17 15.80 18.22
CA ASN A 517 -0.05 14.91 18.51
C ASN A 517 -0.09 13.71 17.55
N VAL A 518 0.24 13.96 16.28
CA VAL A 518 0.38 12.88 15.29
C VAL A 518 1.72 12.19 15.47
N PRO A 519 1.78 10.86 15.46
CA PRO A 519 3.05 10.13 15.42
C PRO A 519 3.91 10.56 14.21
N GLU A 520 5.10 11.07 14.48
CA GLU A 520 6.07 11.42 13.46
C GLU A 520 6.87 10.20 13.00
N ALA A 521 7.37 10.25 11.77
CA ALA A 521 8.27 9.24 11.24
C ALA A 521 9.53 9.04 12.10
N PRO A 522 10.06 7.80 12.20
CA PRO A 522 9.51 6.56 11.68
C PRO A 522 8.54 5.88 12.68
N TYR A 523 7.40 5.38 12.18
CA TYR A 523 6.54 4.46 12.92
C TYR A 523 7.35 3.20 13.31
N THR A 524 7.86 3.14 14.55
CA THR A 524 8.54 1.98 15.18
C THR A 524 9.27 1.05 14.21
N GLY A 525 10.36 1.53 13.59
CA GLY A 525 11.43 0.76 12.94
C GLY A 525 11.04 -0.21 11.79
N LYS A 526 12.04 -0.62 10.99
CA LYS A 526 11.93 -1.83 10.15
C LYS A 526 11.42 -2.94 11.08
N GLN A 527 10.21 -3.47 10.87
CA GLN A 527 9.69 -4.57 11.68
C GLN A 527 10.70 -5.72 11.57
N THR A 528 11.51 -5.91 12.61
CA THR A 528 12.47 -7.00 12.67
C THR A 528 11.70 -8.30 12.71
N TYR A 529 11.95 -9.13 11.70
CA TYR A 529 11.32 -10.41 11.47
C TYR A 529 11.32 -11.26 12.74
N SER A 530 10.16 -11.44 13.34
CA SER A 530 9.95 -12.45 14.36
C SER A 530 9.45 -13.70 13.64
N PHE A 531 10.36 -14.64 13.35
CA PHE A 531 9.95 -16.03 13.17
C PHE A 531 9.08 -16.39 14.37
N VAL A 532 7.89 -16.94 14.14
CA VAL A 532 7.08 -17.49 15.22
C VAL A 532 7.97 -18.49 15.98
N PRO A 533 8.26 -18.27 17.28
CA PRO A 533 9.14 -19.14 18.03
C PRO A 533 8.56 -20.57 18.06
N GLY A 534 9.35 -21.54 17.63
CA GLY A 534 8.94 -22.95 17.59
C GLY A 534 9.88 -23.91 16.86
N PHE A 535 10.84 -23.42 16.07
CA PHE A 535 11.67 -24.30 15.23
C PHE A 535 13.16 -23.97 15.37
N HIS A 536 13.86 -24.74 16.20
CA HIS A 536 15.31 -24.88 16.11
C HIS A 536 15.62 -25.87 14.99
N HIS A 537 16.10 -25.39 13.83
CA HIS A 537 16.75 -26.27 12.85
C HIS A 537 18.28 -26.12 12.98
N PRO A 538 19.06 -27.21 13.16
CA PRO A 538 20.50 -27.14 13.39
C PRO A 538 21.33 -26.68 12.18
N ALA A 539 20.71 -26.51 11.00
CA ALA A 539 21.41 -26.19 9.76
C ALA A 539 21.65 -24.69 9.53
N LEU A 540 21.11 -23.81 10.38
CA LEU A 540 21.20 -22.35 10.22
C LEU A 540 22.16 -21.68 11.24
N ALA A 541 22.92 -22.47 11.99
CA ALA A 541 24.00 -21.96 12.84
C ALA A 541 25.33 -21.91 12.08
N VAL A 542 25.41 -21.12 11.00
CA VAL A 542 26.70 -20.68 10.47
C VAL A 542 27.00 -19.30 11.07
N ALA A 543 27.63 -19.36 12.24
CA ALA A 543 28.47 -18.36 12.89
C ALA A 543 28.35 -16.88 12.45
N LYS A 544 27.50 -16.11 13.12
CA LYS A 544 27.97 -14.83 13.70
C LYS A 544 28.43 -15.12 15.12
N GLY A 545 29.75 -15.20 15.29
CA GLY A 545 30.38 -15.54 16.56
C GLY A 545 30.05 -14.53 17.65
N THR A 546 29.29 -14.97 18.64
CA THR A 546 29.50 -14.51 20.01
C THR A 546 29.32 -15.74 20.89
N ALA A 547 30.43 -16.35 21.27
CA ALA A 547 30.46 -17.52 22.11
C ALA A 547 29.84 -17.18 23.48
N ALA A 548 28.60 -17.60 23.70
CA ALA A 548 28.04 -17.68 25.04
C ALA A 548 28.87 -18.72 25.83
N ARG A 549 29.74 -18.25 26.72
CA ARG A 549 30.45 -19.09 27.69
C ARG A 549 29.43 -19.76 28.61
N ILE A 550 29.13 -21.02 28.34
CA ILE A 550 28.40 -21.86 29.30
C ILE A 550 29.39 -22.28 30.38
N ASN A 551 29.28 -21.67 31.56
CA ASN A 551 30.03 -22.06 32.75
C ASN A 551 29.61 -23.48 33.18
N LYS A 552 30.56 -24.42 33.17
CA LYS A 552 30.39 -25.75 33.76
C LYS A 552 30.39 -25.65 35.29
N HIS A 553 29.22 -25.53 35.90
CA HIS A 553 29.10 -25.83 37.33
C HIS A 553 29.06 -27.34 37.55
N ARG A 554 30.19 -27.81 38.10
CA ARG A 554 30.47 -29.14 38.62
C ARG A 554 29.72 -29.28 39.96
N ILE A 555 28.81 -30.23 40.09
CA ILE A 555 28.38 -30.76 41.40
C ILE A 555 28.48 -32.27 41.35
N GLY A 556 29.35 -32.80 42.20
CA GLY A 556 29.89 -34.15 42.15
C GLY A 556 28.98 -35.24 42.71
N ALA A 557 29.24 -36.45 42.22
CA ALA A 557 28.74 -37.69 42.78
C ALA A 557 29.23 -37.85 44.24
N ARG A 558 28.30 -38.08 45.17
CA ARG A 558 28.60 -38.56 46.52
C ARG A 558 28.82 -40.07 46.47
N THR A 559 30.02 -40.51 46.82
CA THR A 559 30.31 -41.88 47.24
C THR A 559 29.82 -42.10 48.68
N PRO A 560 29.36 -43.31 49.04
CA PRO A 560 28.85 -43.61 50.38
C PRO A 560 30.00 -43.90 51.36
N GLN A 561 30.00 -43.23 52.51
CA GLN A 561 30.89 -43.56 53.63
C GLN A 561 30.28 -44.70 54.47
N GLY A 562 31.05 -45.77 54.63
CA GLY A 562 30.88 -46.80 55.66
C GLY A 562 31.50 -46.37 57.01
N PRO A 563 31.43 -47.24 58.05
CA PRO A 563 31.10 -46.81 59.40
C PRO A 563 32.29 -46.70 60.38
N GLY A 564 32.14 -45.83 61.39
CA GLY A 564 32.42 -46.16 62.79
C GLY A 564 33.61 -45.52 63.51
N GLN A 565 33.34 -45.15 64.79
CA GLN A 565 34.21 -44.83 65.95
C GLN A 565 34.78 -43.39 65.99
N PHE A 566 34.57 -42.57 67.03
CA PHE A 566 34.25 -42.78 68.45
C PHE A 566 32.93 -42.13 68.90
#